data_AF-A0A9D1U8U6-F1
#
_entry.id   AF-A0A9D1U8U6-F1
#
_cell.length_a   1.000
_cell.length_b   1.000
_cell.length_c   1.000
_cell.angle_alpha   90.00
_cell.angle_beta   90.00
_cell.angle_gamma   90.00
#
_symmetry.space_group_name_H-M   'P 1'
#
loop_
_entity.id
_entity.type
_entity.pdbx_description
1 polymer ?
#
loop_
_entity_poly.entity_id
_entity_poly.type
_entity_poly.pdbx_seq_one_letter_code
_entity_poly.pdbx_strand_id
1 'polypeptide(L)'
;MGTLFRLGRDAVTPAAGTRVLKASEASLLLEAQTLLDAARERAAEMDREAQAAYERRREEGYRDGQEEGRLEHAEKVLETVLSSVEYIEGIESTLVRVVSEAIRKVIGEVDENERIVRIVRNALTTVRNQQRVLIRVAPADEKPVREALAAMLTAVPGSTSFVDVVGDARLERGACLLESELGVVDASLETQLKALENAFRAKIAS
;
A
#
# COMPACT_ATOMS: atom_id res chain seq x y z
N MET A 1 -52.15 34.37 69.48
CA MET A 1 -53.05 34.06 68.35
C MET A 1 -54.29 34.93 68.48
N GLY A 2 -54.49 35.88 67.55
CA GLY A 2 -55.69 36.73 67.52
C GLY A 2 -56.89 35.97 66.95
N THR A 3 -58.08 36.19 67.51
CA THR A 3 -59.32 35.59 67.03
C THR A 3 -59.70 36.19 65.68
N LEU A 4 -59.72 35.37 64.62
CA LEU A 4 -59.98 35.81 63.24
C LEU A 4 -61.45 36.18 63.00
N PHE A 5 -62.37 35.54 63.73
CA PHE A 5 -63.81 35.77 63.63
C PHE A 5 -64.47 35.66 65.01
N ARG A 6 -65.57 36.40 65.19
CA ARG A 6 -66.45 36.32 66.36
C ARG A 6 -67.78 35.71 65.93
N LEU A 7 -68.15 34.58 66.55
CA LEU A 7 -69.43 33.91 66.36
C LEU A 7 -70.45 34.48 67.36
N GLY A 8 -71.49 35.15 66.87
CA GLY A 8 -72.70 35.50 67.62
C GLY A 8 -73.83 34.48 67.36
N ARG A 9 -74.97 34.59 68.07
CA ARG A 9 -76.11 33.65 67.93
C ARG A 9 -76.65 33.52 66.50
N ASP A 10 -76.59 34.60 65.70
CA ASP A 10 -77.15 34.64 64.33
C ASP A 10 -76.18 35.18 63.26
N ALA A 11 -74.92 35.49 63.60
CA ALA A 11 -73.99 36.07 62.62
C ALA A 11 -72.50 35.82 62.95
N VAL A 12 -71.70 35.63 61.90
CA VAL A 12 -70.23 35.61 61.95
C VAL A 12 -69.73 37.00 61.60
N THR A 13 -69.04 37.66 62.52
CA THR A 13 -68.41 38.96 62.26
C THR A 13 -66.88 38.82 62.26
N PRO A 14 -66.20 39.27 61.19
CA PRO A 14 -64.74 39.29 61.15
C PRO A 14 -64.19 40.29 62.17
N ALA A 15 -62.97 40.07 62.64
CA ALA A 15 -62.29 41.04 63.52
C ALA A 15 -62.09 42.39 62.80
N ALA A 16 -62.07 43.48 63.56
CA ALA A 16 -61.86 44.82 63.00
C ALA A 16 -60.51 44.91 62.28
N GLY A 17 -60.51 45.39 61.04
CA GLY A 17 -59.32 45.45 60.18
C GLY A 17 -59.08 44.20 59.32
N THR A 18 -59.88 43.13 59.49
CA THR A 18 -59.83 41.95 58.62
C THR A 18 -60.47 42.25 57.27
N ARG A 19 -59.69 42.11 56.19
CA ARG A 19 -60.19 42.23 54.82
C ARG A 19 -60.93 40.95 54.45
N VAL A 20 -62.19 41.07 54.02
CA VAL A 20 -63.02 39.94 53.59
C VAL A 20 -63.26 40.05 52.09
N LEU A 21 -62.95 38.99 51.35
CA LEU A 21 -63.23 38.87 49.93
C LEU A 21 -64.61 38.27 49.70
N LYS A 22 -65.29 38.71 48.65
CA LYS A 22 -66.56 38.07 48.23
C LYS A 22 -66.28 36.68 47.68
N ALA A 23 -67.19 35.75 47.89
CA ALA A 23 -67.06 34.37 47.41
C ALA A 23 -66.81 34.28 45.89
N SER A 24 -67.45 35.15 45.09
CA SER A 24 -67.24 35.22 43.63
C SER A 24 -65.83 35.65 43.24
N GLU A 25 -65.21 36.58 43.98
CA GLU A 25 -63.85 37.05 43.74
C GLU A 25 -62.82 36.00 44.17
N ALA A 26 -63.08 35.30 45.28
CA ALA A 26 -62.26 34.18 45.74
C ALA A 26 -62.29 33.00 44.74
N SER A 27 -63.45 32.69 44.14
CA SER A 27 -63.58 31.64 43.10
C SER A 27 -62.74 31.97 41.86
N LEU A 28 -62.85 33.20 41.36
CA LEU A 28 -62.07 33.67 40.21
C LEU A 28 -60.54 33.55 40.43
N LEU A 29 -60.07 33.87 41.65
CA LEU A 29 -58.65 33.72 42.00
C LEU A 29 -58.22 32.25 42.07
N LEU A 30 -59.06 31.36 42.62
CA LEU A 30 -58.77 29.92 42.65
C LEU A 30 -58.73 29.33 41.24
N GLU A 31 -59.67 29.70 40.37
CA GLU A 31 -59.71 29.24 38.98
C GLU A 31 -58.47 29.73 38.21
N ALA A 32 -58.10 31.00 38.36
CA ALA A 32 -56.89 31.55 37.76
C ALA A 32 -55.61 30.84 38.26
N GLN A 33 -55.55 30.52 39.56
CA GLN A 33 -54.43 29.77 40.13
C GLN A 33 -54.37 28.35 39.56
N THR A 34 -55.51 27.69 39.41
CA THR A 34 -55.59 26.33 38.84
C THR A 34 -55.13 26.32 37.38
N LEU A 35 -55.51 27.34 36.59
CA LEU A 35 -55.03 27.52 35.21
C LEU A 35 -53.52 27.76 35.14
N LEU A 36 -52.97 28.59 36.03
CA LEU A 36 -51.53 28.85 36.10
C LEU A 36 -50.75 27.60 36.48
N ASP A 37 -51.24 26.81 37.44
CA ASP A 37 -50.57 25.59 37.87
C ASP A 37 -50.60 24.53 36.76
N ALA A 38 -51.75 24.36 36.08
CA ALA A 38 -51.85 23.48 34.92
C ALA A 38 -50.93 23.91 33.76
N ALA A 39 -50.81 25.23 33.51
CA ALA A 39 -49.91 25.75 32.48
C ALA A 39 -48.43 25.51 32.83
N ARG A 40 -48.05 25.67 34.11
CA ARG A 40 -46.70 25.39 34.61
C ARG A 40 -46.35 23.91 34.53
N GLU A 41 -47.29 23.04 34.88
CA GLU A 41 -47.09 21.59 34.80
C GLU A 41 -46.86 21.16 33.34
N ARG A 42 -47.69 21.67 32.42
CA ARG A 42 -47.55 21.37 30.99
C ARG A 42 -46.25 21.92 30.39
N ALA A 43 -45.81 23.10 30.82
CA ALA A 43 -44.50 23.63 30.42
C ALA A 43 -43.35 22.74 30.92
N ALA A 44 -43.42 22.28 32.18
CA ALA A 44 -42.43 21.37 32.75
C ALA A 44 -42.43 19.98 32.10
N GLU A 45 -43.57 19.50 31.60
CA GLU A 45 -43.65 18.30 30.76
C GLU A 45 -42.99 18.51 29.40
N MET A 46 -43.31 19.60 28.72
CA MET A 46 -42.71 19.94 27.42
C MET A 46 -41.18 20.07 27.51
N ASP A 47 -40.67 20.71 28.55
CA ASP A 47 -39.22 20.83 28.77
C ASP A 47 -38.56 19.47 29.00
N ARG A 48 -39.20 18.57 29.77
CA ARG A 48 -38.71 17.20 29.99
C ARG A 48 -38.70 16.39 28.70
N GLU A 49 -39.77 16.47 27.91
CA GLU A 49 -39.86 15.78 26.62
C GLU A 49 -38.82 16.30 25.62
N ALA A 50 -38.64 17.61 25.54
CA ALA A 50 -37.64 18.25 24.69
C ALA A 50 -36.22 17.82 25.06
N GLN A 51 -35.90 17.79 26.36
CA GLN A 51 -34.59 17.35 26.84
C GLN A 51 -34.35 15.87 26.51
N ALA A 52 -35.34 15.01 26.75
CA ALA A 52 -35.23 13.58 26.43
C ALA A 52 -35.10 13.33 24.91
N ALA A 53 -35.80 14.10 24.08
CA ALA A 53 -35.66 14.02 22.63
C ALA A 53 -34.29 14.50 22.15
N TYR A 54 -33.76 15.57 22.75
CA TYR A 54 -32.42 16.07 22.46
C TYR A 54 -31.35 15.04 22.79
N GLU A 55 -31.40 14.44 23.97
CA GLU A 55 -30.42 13.42 24.41
C GLU A 55 -30.42 12.20 23.50
N ARG A 56 -31.62 11.67 23.14
CA ARG A 56 -31.73 10.54 22.20
C ARG A 56 -31.11 10.86 20.84
N ARG A 57 -31.46 12.00 20.25
CA ARG A 57 -30.90 12.39 18.94
C ARG A 57 -29.40 12.66 18.99
N ARG A 58 -28.89 13.15 20.12
CA ARG A 58 -27.45 13.35 20.32
C ARG A 58 -26.71 12.01 20.37
N GLU A 59 -27.25 11.01 21.06
CA GLU A 59 -26.68 9.68 21.13
C GLU A 59 -26.72 8.95 19.78
N GLU A 60 -27.86 9.02 19.07
CA GLU A 60 -28.02 8.48 17.72
C GLU A 60 -27.01 9.12 16.75
N GLY A 61 -26.96 10.45 16.67
CA GLY A 61 -26.02 11.16 15.80
C GLY A 61 -24.55 10.89 16.15
N TYR A 62 -24.23 10.70 17.43
CA TYR A 62 -22.87 10.34 17.85
C TYR A 62 -22.48 8.91 17.46
N ARG A 63 -23.44 7.97 17.47
CA ARG A 63 -23.22 6.61 16.97
C ARG A 63 -23.06 6.58 15.46
N ASP A 64 -23.98 7.22 14.74
CA ASP A 64 -23.97 7.25 13.28
C ASP A 64 -22.69 7.93 12.77
N GLY A 65 -22.30 9.07 13.35
CA GLY A 65 -21.08 9.77 12.98
C GLY A 65 -19.79 8.99 13.32
N GLN A 66 -19.80 8.16 14.37
CA GLN A 66 -18.67 7.27 14.65
C GLN A 66 -18.57 6.14 13.61
N GLU A 67 -19.69 5.58 13.20
CA GLU A 67 -19.72 4.52 12.19
C GLU A 67 -19.29 5.04 10.82
N GLU A 68 -19.83 6.18 10.41
CA GLU A 68 -19.45 6.88 9.18
C GLU A 68 -17.96 7.28 9.20
N GLY A 69 -17.48 7.89 10.29
CA GLY A 69 -16.07 8.25 10.43
C GLY A 69 -15.13 7.04 10.42
N ARG A 70 -15.57 5.89 10.96
CA ARG A 70 -14.81 4.64 10.89
C ARG A 70 -14.74 4.10 9.45
N LEU A 71 -15.83 4.18 8.70
CA LEU A 71 -15.87 3.76 7.30
C LEU A 71 -14.99 4.65 6.43
N GLU A 72 -15.09 5.98 6.55
CA GLU A 72 -14.23 6.92 5.84
C GLU A 72 -12.75 6.70 6.18
N HIS A 73 -12.43 6.45 7.45
CA HIS A 73 -11.06 6.18 7.85
C HIS A 73 -10.53 4.89 7.23
N ALA A 74 -11.33 3.82 7.22
CA ALA A 74 -10.97 2.56 6.59
C ALA A 74 -10.73 2.73 5.08
N GLU A 75 -11.57 3.52 4.40
CA GLU A 75 -11.41 3.83 2.97
C GLU A 75 -10.09 4.56 2.69
N LYS A 76 -9.79 5.63 3.45
CA LYS A 76 -8.52 6.37 3.31
C LYS A 76 -7.29 5.52 3.60
N VAL A 77 -7.37 4.62 4.59
CA VAL A 77 -6.29 3.67 4.88
C VAL A 77 -6.09 2.71 3.71
N LEU A 78 -7.16 2.16 3.15
CA LEU A 78 -7.11 1.29 1.96
C LEU A 78 -6.51 2.00 0.75
N GLU A 79 -6.94 3.23 0.46
CA GLU A 79 -6.38 4.06 -0.61
C GLU A 79 -4.88 4.29 -0.43
N THR A 80 -4.46 4.62 0.80
CA THR A 80 -3.03 4.83 1.13
C THR A 80 -2.22 3.56 0.91
N VAL A 81 -2.74 2.41 1.34
CA VAL A 81 -2.06 1.11 1.16
C VAL A 81 -1.94 0.78 -0.34
N LEU A 82 -3.01 0.94 -1.12
CA LEU A 82 -2.99 0.66 -2.56
C LEU A 82 -1.98 1.55 -3.29
N SER A 83 -1.99 2.85 -3.02
CA SER A 83 -1.02 3.78 -3.62
C SER A 83 0.43 3.43 -3.26
N SER A 84 0.66 2.92 -2.06
CA SER A 84 2.00 2.50 -1.62
C SER A 84 2.49 1.25 -2.36
N VAL A 85 1.59 0.29 -2.60
CA VAL A 85 1.92 -0.93 -3.38
C VAL A 85 2.25 -0.57 -4.83
N GLU A 86 1.43 0.24 -5.48
CA GLU A 86 1.68 0.68 -6.86
C GLU A 86 3.00 1.45 -6.99
N TYR A 87 3.31 2.29 -6.00
CA TYR A 87 4.58 3.02 -5.95
C TYR A 87 5.80 2.10 -5.83
N ILE A 88 5.71 1.04 -5.01
CA ILE A 88 6.79 0.06 -4.84
C ILE A 88 7.00 -0.72 -6.14
N GLU A 89 5.95 -1.26 -6.75
CA GLU A 89 6.05 -2.00 -8.01
C GLU A 89 6.67 -1.14 -9.14
N GLY A 90 6.32 0.15 -9.20
CA GLY A 90 6.90 1.09 -10.15
C GLY A 90 8.41 1.33 -9.96
N ILE A 91 8.86 1.39 -8.70
CA ILE A 91 10.29 1.54 -8.36
C ILE A 91 11.06 0.28 -8.76
N GLU A 92 10.53 -0.90 -8.47
CA GLU A 92 11.18 -2.18 -8.76
C GLU A 92 11.49 -2.34 -10.25
N SER A 93 10.50 -2.06 -11.09
CA SER A 93 10.65 -2.06 -12.56
C SER A 93 11.69 -1.03 -13.02
N THR A 94 11.65 0.17 -12.43
CA THR A 94 12.60 1.24 -12.74
C THR A 94 14.03 0.84 -12.37
N LEU A 95 14.23 0.20 -11.22
CA LEU A 95 15.53 -0.24 -10.73
C LEU A 95 16.14 -1.30 -11.65
N VAL A 96 15.36 -2.32 -12.04
CA VAL A 96 15.82 -3.35 -12.99
C VAL A 96 16.24 -2.71 -14.31
N ARG A 97 15.46 -1.76 -14.83
CA ARG A 97 15.79 -1.04 -16.06
C ARG A 97 17.10 -0.25 -15.93
N VAL A 98 17.24 0.57 -14.89
CA VAL A 98 18.42 1.41 -14.66
C VAL A 98 19.68 0.56 -14.49
N VAL A 99 19.62 -0.52 -13.71
CA VAL A 99 20.76 -1.43 -13.53
C VAL A 99 21.13 -2.11 -14.86
N SER A 100 20.14 -2.56 -15.63
CA SER A 100 20.38 -3.18 -16.93
C SER A 100 21.02 -2.21 -17.93
N GLU A 101 20.57 -0.95 -17.97
CA GLU A 101 21.17 0.10 -18.80
C GLU A 101 22.60 0.45 -18.37
N ALA A 102 22.85 0.55 -17.06
CA ALA A 102 24.19 0.80 -16.52
C ALA A 102 25.16 -0.33 -16.90
N ILE A 103 24.74 -1.59 -16.76
CA ILE A 103 25.55 -2.75 -17.15
C ILE A 103 25.83 -2.73 -18.66
N ARG A 104 24.82 -2.48 -19.50
CA ARG A 104 25.03 -2.35 -20.95
C ARG A 104 26.01 -1.24 -21.32
N LYS A 105 25.95 -0.09 -20.62
CA LYS A 105 26.88 1.02 -20.82
C LYS A 105 28.32 0.63 -20.46
N VAL A 106 28.53 0.04 -19.28
CA VAL A 106 29.86 -0.43 -18.84
C VAL A 106 30.43 -1.46 -19.82
N ILE A 107 29.61 -2.39 -20.31
CA ILE A 107 30.06 -3.38 -21.28
C ILE A 107 30.34 -2.71 -22.64
N GLY A 108 29.52 -1.75 -23.06
CA GLY A 108 29.72 -0.95 -24.27
C GLY A 108 31.09 -0.29 -24.39
N GLU A 109 31.73 0.06 -23.26
CA GLU A 109 33.06 0.67 -23.20
C GLU A 109 34.22 -0.32 -23.44
N VAL A 110 33.97 -1.63 -23.44
CA VAL A 110 34.98 -2.67 -23.69
C VAL A 110 35.13 -2.94 -25.19
N ASP A 111 36.35 -3.09 -25.70
CA ASP A 111 36.61 -3.49 -27.08
C ASP A 111 35.87 -4.79 -27.46
N GLU A 112 35.31 -4.85 -28.67
CA GLU A 112 34.48 -5.98 -29.12
C GLU A 112 35.25 -7.31 -29.16
N ASN A 113 36.53 -7.28 -29.55
CA ASN A 113 37.37 -8.48 -29.61
C ASN A 113 37.74 -8.94 -28.20
N GLU A 114 38.05 -8.01 -27.30
CA GLU A 114 38.32 -8.34 -25.90
C GLU A 114 37.07 -8.92 -25.21
N ARG A 115 35.89 -8.38 -25.53
CA ARG A 115 34.60 -8.82 -24.99
C ARG A 115 34.30 -10.27 -25.34
N ILE A 116 34.39 -10.64 -26.62
CA ILE A 116 34.11 -12.02 -27.06
C ILE A 116 35.11 -13.02 -26.48
N VAL A 117 36.38 -12.64 -26.36
CA VAL A 117 37.42 -13.47 -25.72
C VAL A 117 37.10 -13.72 -24.24
N ARG A 118 36.65 -12.69 -23.50
CA ARG A 118 36.23 -12.83 -22.10
C ARG A 118 34.98 -13.73 -21.96
N ILE A 119 34.01 -13.59 -22.86
CA ILE A 119 32.80 -14.44 -22.89
C ILE A 119 33.19 -15.91 -23.08
N VAL A 120 34.03 -16.19 -24.08
CA VAL A 120 34.51 -17.55 -24.38
C VAL A 120 35.29 -18.14 -23.20
N ARG A 121 36.19 -17.36 -22.58
CA ARG A 121 36.93 -17.79 -21.40
C ARG A 121 36.00 -18.18 -20.25
N ASN A 122 35.00 -17.35 -19.96
CA ASN A 122 34.03 -17.61 -18.90
C ASN A 122 33.19 -18.85 -19.23
N ALA A 123 32.70 -18.99 -20.47
CA ALA A 123 31.95 -20.16 -20.90
C ALA A 123 32.75 -21.46 -20.72
N LEU A 124 34.04 -21.45 -21.04
CA LEU A 124 34.91 -22.61 -20.84
C LEU A 124 35.14 -22.97 -19.36
N THR A 125 35.15 -21.99 -18.45
CA THR A 125 35.23 -22.30 -17.01
C THR A 125 34.01 -23.05 -16.50
N THR A 126 32.83 -22.79 -17.06
CA THR A 126 31.58 -23.49 -16.72
C THR A 126 31.58 -24.95 -17.19
N VAL A 127 32.35 -25.25 -18.23
CA VAL A 127 32.33 -26.55 -18.94
C VAL A 127 33.59 -27.39 -18.66
N ARG A 128 34.29 -27.07 -17.57
CA ARG A 128 35.61 -27.58 -17.15
C ARG A 128 35.81 -29.12 -17.11
N ASN A 129 34.76 -29.91 -17.24
CA ASN A 129 34.78 -31.38 -17.14
C ASN A 129 34.45 -32.11 -18.45
N GLN A 130 34.42 -31.43 -19.60
CA GLN A 130 34.08 -32.06 -20.89
C GLN A 130 35.30 -32.30 -21.79
N GLN A 131 35.29 -33.45 -22.49
CA GLN A 131 36.40 -33.94 -23.30
C GLN A 131 36.48 -33.26 -24.68
N ARG A 132 35.33 -32.82 -25.24
CA ARG A 132 35.24 -32.17 -26.56
C ARG A 132 34.21 -31.03 -26.53
N VAL A 133 34.63 -29.83 -26.90
CA VAL A 133 33.80 -28.63 -26.95
C VAL A 133 34.02 -27.93 -28.30
N LEU A 134 32.95 -27.64 -29.03
CA LEU A 134 32.97 -26.86 -30.26
C LEU A 134 32.34 -25.49 -30.00
N ILE A 135 33.09 -24.43 -30.28
CA ILE A 135 32.67 -23.04 -30.08
C ILE A 135 32.29 -22.47 -31.44
N ARG A 136 31.04 -22.03 -31.59
CA ARG A 136 30.56 -21.34 -32.80
C ARG A 136 30.42 -19.87 -32.51
N VAL A 137 31.09 -19.06 -33.31
CA VAL A 137 31.08 -17.58 -33.22
C VAL A 137 30.84 -16.98 -34.60
N ALA A 138 30.60 -15.67 -34.67
CA ALA A 138 30.56 -14.98 -35.95
C ALA A 138 31.91 -15.11 -36.70
N PRO A 139 31.92 -15.16 -38.04
CA PRO A 139 33.16 -15.27 -38.83
C PRO A 139 34.17 -14.16 -38.53
N ALA A 140 33.69 -12.96 -38.16
CA ALA A 140 34.55 -11.83 -37.78
C ALA A 140 35.25 -12.02 -36.41
N ASP A 141 34.69 -12.83 -35.52
CA ASP A 141 35.19 -13.05 -34.16
C ASP A 141 36.01 -14.36 -34.04
N GLU A 142 35.97 -15.22 -35.07
CA GLU A 142 36.67 -16.51 -35.09
C GLU A 142 38.18 -16.37 -34.85
N LYS A 143 38.84 -15.48 -35.60
CA LYS A 143 40.29 -15.29 -35.52
C LYS A 143 40.74 -14.73 -34.16
N PRO A 144 40.17 -13.64 -33.63
CA PRO A 144 40.48 -13.14 -32.29
C PRO A 144 40.30 -14.20 -31.19
N VAL A 145 39.20 -14.98 -31.25
CA VAL A 145 38.90 -16.03 -30.28
C VAL A 145 39.90 -17.18 -30.37
N ARG A 146 40.24 -17.63 -31.58
CA ARG A 146 41.22 -18.69 -31.83
C ARG A 146 42.61 -18.32 -31.30
N GLU A 147 43.07 -17.11 -31.56
CA GLU A 147 44.36 -16.60 -31.09
C GLU A 147 44.41 -16.53 -29.56
N ALA A 148 43.35 -16.02 -28.93
CA ALA A 148 43.27 -15.95 -27.48
C ALA A 148 43.21 -17.34 -26.81
N LEU A 149 42.50 -18.30 -27.42
CA LEU A 149 42.43 -19.68 -26.91
C LEU A 149 43.76 -20.40 -27.02
N ALA A 150 44.48 -20.22 -28.13
CA ALA A 150 45.82 -20.79 -28.29
C ALA A 150 46.75 -20.31 -27.16
N ALA A 151 46.71 -19.02 -26.83
CA ALA A 151 47.49 -18.45 -25.73
C ALA A 151 47.06 -18.98 -24.34
N MET A 152 45.78 -19.26 -24.12
CA MET A 152 45.26 -19.82 -22.86
C MET A 152 45.64 -21.30 -22.69
N LEU A 153 45.53 -22.11 -23.74
CA LEU A 153 45.86 -23.53 -23.71
C LEU A 153 47.35 -23.78 -23.48
N THR A 154 48.23 -22.89 -23.97
CA THR A 154 49.67 -22.95 -23.67
C THR A 154 50.01 -22.66 -22.21
N ALA A 155 49.12 -22.00 -21.45
CA ALA A 155 49.36 -21.60 -20.07
C ALA A 155 48.85 -22.61 -19.01
N VAL A 156 48.08 -23.63 -19.41
CA VAL A 156 47.48 -24.61 -18.48
C VAL A 156 47.99 -26.03 -18.80
N PRO A 157 49.01 -26.54 -18.09
CA PRO A 157 49.51 -27.89 -18.29
C PRO A 157 48.49 -28.94 -17.81
N GLY A 158 48.08 -29.87 -18.68
CA GLY A 158 47.38 -31.10 -18.28
C GLY A 158 45.86 -31.17 -18.52
N SER A 159 45.26 -30.26 -19.31
CA SER A 159 43.85 -30.39 -19.72
C SER A 159 43.74 -30.84 -21.18
N THR A 160 43.45 -32.13 -21.38
CA THR A 160 43.26 -32.78 -22.70
C THR A 160 41.87 -32.49 -23.31
N SER A 161 41.36 -31.28 -23.11
CA SER A 161 40.06 -30.88 -23.67
C SER A 161 40.27 -30.41 -25.11
N PHE A 162 39.65 -31.10 -26.07
CA PHE A 162 39.65 -30.67 -27.47
C PHE A 162 38.65 -29.52 -27.63
N VAL A 163 39.16 -28.29 -27.70
CA VAL A 163 38.39 -27.08 -27.96
C VAL A 163 38.62 -26.65 -29.40
N ASP A 164 37.57 -26.63 -30.22
CA ASP A 164 37.64 -26.11 -31.59
C ASP A 164 36.75 -24.87 -31.74
N VAL A 165 37.11 -23.96 -32.64
CA VAL A 165 36.40 -22.71 -32.92
C VAL A 165 36.04 -22.68 -34.39
N VAL A 166 34.77 -22.45 -34.70
CA VAL A 166 34.28 -22.38 -36.09
C VAL A 166 33.43 -21.11 -36.28
N GLY A 167 33.68 -20.38 -37.36
CA GLY A 167 32.81 -19.30 -37.80
C GLY A 167 31.48 -19.82 -38.35
N ASP A 168 30.36 -19.34 -37.82
CA ASP A 168 29.01 -19.61 -38.33
C ASP A 168 28.40 -18.31 -38.88
N ALA A 169 28.17 -18.26 -40.19
CA ALA A 169 27.61 -17.08 -40.88
C ALA A 169 26.19 -16.71 -40.43
N ARG A 170 25.50 -17.58 -39.68
CA ARG A 170 24.18 -17.30 -39.10
C ARG A 170 24.27 -16.56 -37.76
N LEU A 171 25.46 -16.41 -37.20
CA LEU A 171 25.71 -15.74 -35.93
C LEU A 171 26.16 -14.29 -36.15
N GLU A 172 25.56 -13.37 -35.40
CA GLU A 172 25.99 -11.98 -35.33
C GLU A 172 27.24 -11.83 -34.45
N ARG A 173 27.99 -10.73 -34.64
CA ARG A 173 29.18 -10.47 -33.82
C ARG A 173 28.82 -10.41 -32.34
N GLY A 174 29.69 -11.00 -31.51
CA GLY A 174 29.46 -11.14 -30.07
C GLY A 174 28.59 -12.33 -29.67
N ALA A 175 27.98 -13.06 -30.63
CA ALA A 175 27.30 -14.31 -30.36
C ALA A 175 28.30 -15.46 -30.17
N CYS A 176 28.03 -16.32 -29.19
CA CYS A 176 28.88 -17.45 -28.84
C CYS A 176 27.98 -18.64 -28.47
N LEU A 177 28.01 -19.69 -29.28
CA LEU A 177 27.35 -20.96 -28.98
C LEU A 177 28.40 -21.99 -28.60
N LEU A 178 28.17 -22.68 -27.51
CA LEU A 178 29.01 -23.76 -27.03
C LEU A 178 28.30 -25.09 -27.29
N GLU A 179 28.88 -25.92 -28.16
CA GLU A 179 28.38 -27.26 -28.45
C GLU A 179 29.24 -28.30 -27.74
N SER A 180 28.57 -29.22 -27.06
CA SER A 180 29.21 -30.33 -26.34
C SER A 180 28.42 -31.63 -26.49
N GLU A 181 28.98 -32.73 -25.99
CA GLU A 181 28.31 -34.03 -25.92
C GLU A 181 27.02 -34.00 -25.08
N LEU A 182 26.86 -33.02 -24.18
CA LEU A 182 25.63 -32.85 -23.39
C LEU A 182 24.60 -31.94 -24.06
N GLY A 183 24.96 -31.24 -25.14
CA GLY A 183 24.07 -30.34 -25.86
C GLY A 183 24.71 -29.00 -26.21
N VAL A 184 23.86 -28.10 -26.70
CA VAL A 184 24.23 -26.75 -27.16
C VAL A 184 23.77 -25.71 -26.13
N VAL A 185 24.69 -24.82 -25.74
CA VAL A 185 24.44 -23.73 -24.79
C VAL A 185 24.74 -22.40 -25.49
N ASP A 186 23.81 -21.46 -25.41
CA ASP A 186 24.06 -20.07 -25.83
C ASP A 186 24.77 -19.31 -24.71
N ALA A 187 26.04 -19.00 -24.94
CA ALA A 187 26.89 -18.26 -24.02
C ALA A 187 27.01 -16.78 -24.41
N SER A 188 26.22 -16.30 -25.38
CA SER A 188 26.23 -14.89 -25.81
C SER A 188 25.98 -13.94 -24.64
N LEU A 189 26.53 -12.72 -24.76
CA LEU A 189 26.36 -11.69 -23.75
C LEU A 189 24.88 -11.35 -23.52
N GLU A 190 24.11 -11.26 -24.59
CA GLU A 190 22.68 -10.94 -24.53
C GLU A 190 21.90 -11.99 -23.72
N THR A 191 22.22 -13.27 -23.89
CA THR A 191 21.60 -14.35 -23.13
C THR A 191 21.98 -14.30 -21.65
N GLN A 192 23.24 -13.97 -21.33
CA GLN A 192 23.68 -13.77 -19.95
C GLN A 192 23.02 -12.54 -19.29
N LEU A 193 22.89 -11.43 -20.02
CA LEU A 193 22.22 -10.21 -19.53
C LEU A 193 20.73 -10.45 -19.27
N LYS A 194 20.04 -11.15 -20.18
CA LYS A 194 18.65 -11.54 -19.98
C LYS A 194 18.46 -12.45 -18.77
N ALA A 195 19.37 -13.42 -18.57
CA ALA A 195 19.34 -14.27 -17.39
C ALA A 195 19.49 -13.47 -16.08
N LEU A 196 20.38 -12.48 -16.08
CA LEU A 196 20.58 -11.57 -14.94
C LEU A 196 19.35 -10.68 -14.69
N GLU A 197 18.76 -10.12 -15.75
CA GLU A 197 17.53 -9.32 -15.66
C GLU A 197 16.38 -10.14 -15.05
N ASN A 198 16.21 -11.38 -15.51
CA ASN A 198 15.21 -12.30 -14.98
C ASN A 198 15.48 -12.66 -13.50
N ALA A 199 16.75 -12.87 -13.13
CA ALA A 199 17.12 -13.15 -11.75
C ALA A 199 16.84 -11.96 -10.82
N PHE A 200 17.11 -10.72 -11.28
CA PHE A 200 16.75 -9.51 -10.54
C PHE A 200 15.24 -9.38 -10.38
N ARG A 201 14.46 -9.55 -11.46
CA ARG A 201 12.98 -9.53 -11.38
C ARG A 201 12.45 -10.56 -10.39
N ALA A 202 12.96 -11.79 -10.44
CA ALA A 202 12.54 -12.87 -9.54
C ALA A 202 12.90 -12.60 -8.06
N LYS A 203 14.03 -11.92 -7.80
CA LYS A 203 14.47 -11.57 -6.44
C LYS A 203 13.77 -10.35 -5.86
N ILE A 204 13.36 -9.42 -6.72
CA ILE A 204 12.67 -8.20 -6.33
C ILE A 204 11.18 -8.47 -6.10
N ALA A 205 10.57 -9.37 -6.87
CA ALA A 205 9.19 -9.82 -6.68
C ALA A 205 8.99 -10.82 -5.51
N SER A 206 10.02 -11.09 -4.69
CA SER A 206 10.03 -12.08 -3.60
C SER A 206 10.20 -11.40 -2.25
#